data_AF-A0ABD0PH48-F1
#
_entry.id   AF-A0ABD0PH48-F1
#
_cell.length_a   1.000
_cell.length_b   1.000
_cell.length_c   1.000
_cell.angle_alpha   90.00
_cell.angle_beta   90.00
_cell.angle_gamma   90.00
#
_symmetry.space_group_name_H-M   'P 1'
#
loop_
_entity.id
_entity.type
_entity.pdbx_description
1 polymer ?
#
loop_
_entity_poly.entity_id
_entity_poly.type
_entity_poly.pdbx_seq_one_letter_code
_entity_poly.pdbx_strand_id
1 'polypeptide(L)'
;LEFLQDRFSAGLAHSILKIYVAAISVYHAPPGGSSVGRNPLVTSFLCGALRPLVRPRVLPWDLAVVLEPLCRPPFEPIEESSDYHLTIKTVLLLALTSLKRVGDLQALSVAPSHLDFAPGMAKAFLCSRPG
;
A
#
# COMPACT_ATOMS: atom_id res chain seq x y z
N LEU A 1 27.20 15.99 7.14
CA LEU A 1 27.02 14.54 6.87
C LEU A 1 26.83 13.73 8.15
N GLU A 2 27.46 14.13 9.27
CA GLU A 2 27.38 13.44 10.57
C GLU A 2 25.97 12.99 10.97
N PHE A 3 24.98 13.88 10.85
CA PHE A 3 23.58 13.53 11.12
C PHE A 3 23.11 12.31 10.30
N LEU A 4 23.33 12.29 8.98
CA LEU A 4 22.88 11.17 8.14
C LEU A 4 23.67 9.89 8.44
N GLN A 5 24.95 10.01 8.78
CA GLN A 5 25.78 8.89 9.22
C GLN A 5 25.23 8.29 10.52
N ASP A 6 24.90 9.11 11.51
CA ASP A 6 24.29 8.68 12.77
C ASP A 6 22.96 7.94 12.52
N ARG A 7 22.08 8.51 11.68
CA ARG A 7 20.80 7.87 11.30
C ARG A 7 21.00 6.53 10.57
N PHE A 8 21.99 6.43 9.70
CA PHE A 8 22.32 5.18 9.01
C PHE A 8 22.91 4.12 9.97
N SER A 9 23.81 4.54 10.86
CA SER A 9 24.38 3.68 11.91
C SER A 9 23.32 3.17 12.88
N ALA A 10 22.28 3.96 13.15
CA ALA A 10 21.08 3.55 13.90
C ALA A 10 20.19 2.55 13.14
N GLY A 11 20.57 2.13 11.93
CA GLY A 11 19.87 1.10 11.16
C GLY A 11 18.68 1.60 10.34
N LEU A 12 18.52 2.92 10.16
CA LEU A 12 17.41 3.46 9.38
C LEU A 12 17.53 3.11 7.89
N ALA A 13 16.37 2.85 7.28
CA ALA A 13 16.27 2.52 5.87
C ALA A 13 16.67 3.71 4.98
N HIS A 14 17.20 3.40 3.80
CA HIS A 14 17.56 4.39 2.78
C HIS A 14 16.40 5.36 2.44
N SER A 15 15.16 4.86 2.41
CA SER A 15 13.97 5.69 2.17
C SER A 15 13.78 6.77 3.24
N ILE A 16 14.07 6.47 4.51
CA ILE A 16 14.00 7.42 5.63
C ILE A 16 15.10 8.47 5.52
N LEU A 17 16.33 8.07 5.14
CA LEU A 17 17.42 9.01 4.90
C LEU A 17 17.07 10.03 3.81
N LYS A 18 16.40 9.59 2.73
CA LYS A 18 15.89 10.50 1.69
C LYS A 18 14.85 11.49 2.22
N ILE A 19 13.95 11.06 3.10
CA ILE A 19 12.96 11.95 3.74
C ILE A 19 13.67 13.01 4.57
N TYR A 20 14.66 12.64 5.39
CA TYR A 20 15.45 13.60 6.16
C TYR A 20 16.16 14.61 5.25
N VAL A 21 16.81 14.16 4.18
CA VAL A 21 17.48 15.05 3.21
C VAL A 21 16.48 16.02 2.57
N ALA A 22 15.29 15.55 2.20
CA ALA A 22 14.23 16.42 1.66
C ALA A 22 13.75 17.45 2.69
N ALA A 23 13.50 17.05 3.93
CA ALA A 23 13.09 17.96 5.00
C ALA A 23 14.16 19.02 5.28
N ILE A 24 15.43 18.60 5.45
CA ILE A 24 16.57 19.50 5.63
C ILE A 24 16.68 20.48 4.44
N SER A 25 16.43 20.01 3.22
CA SER A 25 16.47 20.85 2.02
C SER A 25 15.40 21.94 1.97
N VAL A 26 14.27 21.77 2.69
CA VAL A 26 13.22 22.80 2.81
C VAL A 26 13.60 23.85 3.84
N TYR A 27 14.19 23.44 4.96
CA TYR A 27 14.47 24.32 6.09
C TYR A 27 15.86 24.98 6.07
N HIS A 28 16.75 24.56 5.16
CA HIS A 28 18.07 25.19 4.98
C HIS A 28 18.14 26.04 3.71
N ALA A 29 18.57 27.28 3.88
CA ALA A 29 18.97 28.12 2.76
C ALA A 29 20.09 27.41 1.97
N PRO A 30 20.01 27.34 0.62
CA PRO A 30 20.93 26.56 -0.18
C PRO A 30 22.36 27.12 -0.02
N PRO A 31 23.28 26.38 0.63
CA PRO A 31 24.66 26.84 0.73
C PRO A 31 25.26 26.87 -0.67
N GLY A 32 25.71 28.05 -1.11
CA GLY A 32 26.27 28.23 -2.46
C GLY A 32 25.25 28.14 -3.60
N GLY A 33 23.95 28.31 -3.34
CA GLY A 33 22.89 28.28 -4.36
C GLY A 33 22.39 26.89 -4.74
N SER A 34 22.99 25.83 -4.20
CA SER A 34 22.52 24.44 -4.37
C SER A 34 21.82 23.91 -3.12
N SER A 35 20.64 23.32 -3.28
CA SER A 35 19.92 22.63 -2.21
C SER A 35 20.75 21.48 -1.63
N VAL A 36 20.58 21.17 -0.35
CA VAL A 36 21.30 20.08 0.36
C VAL A 36 21.18 18.74 -0.36
N GLY A 37 20.00 18.42 -0.92
CA GLY A 37 19.79 17.20 -1.70
C GLY A 37 20.51 17.14 -3.05
N ARG A 38 21.08 18.27 -3.53
CA ARG A 38 21.92 18.33 -4.74
C ARG A 38 23.42 18.32 -4.43
N ASN A 39 23.79 18.35 -3.15
CA ASN A 39 25.20 18.30 -2.75
C ASN A 39 25.79 16.92 -3.13
N PRO A 40 26.91 16.86 -3.89
CA PRO A 40 27.50 15.60 -4.33
C PRO A 40 27.79 14.61 -3.20
N LEU A 41 28.20 15.11 -2.03
CA LEU A 41 28.49 14.27 -0.86
C LEU A 41 27.23 13.59 -0.32
N VAL A 42 26.10 14.31 -0.32
CA VAL A 42 24.81 13.76 0.11
C VAL A 42 24.33 12.71 -0.88
N THR A 43 24.44 12.97 -2.17
CA THR A 43 24.06 12.02 -3.23
C THR A 43 24.91 10.74 -3.18
N SER A 44 26.24 10.87 -3.07
CA SER A 44 27.16 9.74 -2.94
C SER A 44 26.89 8.93 -1.66
N PHE A 45 26.64 9.61 -0.54
CA PHE A 45 26.27 8.94 0.71
C PHE A 45 24.97 8.14 0.58
N LEU A 46 23.91 8.75 0.01
CA LEU A 46 22.63 8.07 -0.19
C LEU A 46 22.79 6.86 -1.11
N CYS A 47 23.57 6.98 -2.19
CA CYS A 47 23.90 5.85 -3.06
C CYS A 47 24.62 4.73 -2.30
N GLY A 48 25.62 5.05 -1.46
CA GLY A 48 26.31 4.05 -0.64
C GLY A 48 25.42 3.42 0.44
N ALA A 49 24.46 4.17 0.96
CA ALA A 49 23.49 3.68 1.95
C ALA A 49 22.39 2.79 1.33
N LEU A 50 22.31 2.67 0.00
CA LEU A 50 21.41 1.73 -0.65
C LEU A 50 21.85 0.30 -0.35
N ARG A 51 21.08 -0.38 0.51
CA ARG A 51 21.16 -1.83 0.63
C ARG A 51 20.41 -2.44 -0.55
N PRO A 52 20.99 -3.43 -1.27
CA PRO A 52 20.26 -4.16 -2.29
C PRO A 52 18.96 -4.67 -1.68
N LEU A 53 17.83 -4.27 -2.27
CA LEU A 53 16.54 -4.83 -1.90
C LEU A 53 16.57 -6.31 -2.27
N VAL A 54 16.93 -7.16 -1.32
CA VAL A 54 16.56 -8.57 -1.37
C VAL A 54 15.05 -8.56 -1.19
N ARG A 55 14.32 -8.32 -2.28
CA ARG A 55 12.88 -8.52 -2.27
C ARG A 55 12.69 -9.97 -1.85
N PRO A 56 11.93 -10.24 -0.77
CA PRO A 56 11.51 -11.59 -0.50
C PRO A 56 10.98 -12.15 -1.81
N ARG A 57 11.50 -13.30 -2.23
CA ARG A 57 10.85 -14.04 -3.31
C ARG A 57 9.48 -14.40 -2.76
N VAL A 58 8.49 -13.57 -3.04
CA VAL A 58 7.09 -13.93 -2.77
C VAL A 58 6.90 -15.21 -3.55
N LEU A 59 6.65 -16.30 -2.83
CA LEU A 59 6.37 -17.58 -3.47
C LEU A 59 5.23 -17.34 -4.48
N PRO A 60 5.29 -17.94 -5.68
CA PRO A 60 4.17 -17.87 -6.60
C PRO A 60 2.95 -18.44 -5.86
N TRP A 61 1.95 -17.59 -5.65
CA TRP A 61 0.69 -18.01 -5.06
C TRP A 61 -0.24 -18.44 -6.19
N ASP A 62 -0.93 -19.56 -6.00
CA ASP A 62 -1.94 -20.05 -6.94
C ASP A 62 -3.32 -19.54 -6.50
N LEU A 63 -3.96 -18.75 -7.36
CA LEU A 63 -5.28 -18.20 -7.10
C LEU A 63 -6.33 -19.31 -6.95
N ALA A 64 -6.20 -20.43 -7.65
CA ALA A 64 -7.12 -21.56 -7.51
C ALA A 64 -7.13 -22.10 -6.08
N VAL A 65 -5.95 -22.22 -5.45
CA VAL A 65 -5.81 -22.70 -4.07
C VAL A 65 -6.47 -21.76 -3.06
N VAL A 66 -6.53 -20.45 -3.35
CA VAL A 66 -7.19 -19.46 -2.48
C VAL A 66 -8.70 -19.43 -2.70
N LEU A 67 -9.17 -19.63 -3.93
CA LEU A 67 -10.60 -19.57 -4.26
C LEU A 67 -11.35 -20.86 -3.95
N GLU A 68 -10.71 -22.01 -4.06
CA GLU A 68 -11.33 -23.32 -3.84
C GLU A 68 -11.98 -23.47 -2.44
N PRO A 69 -11.37 -23.01 -1.33
CA PRO A 69 -12.00 -23.05 -0.01
C PRO A 69 -13.21 -22.13 0.12
N LEU A 70 -13.31 -21.06 -0.67
CA LEU A 70 -14.45 -20.13 -0.61
C LEU A 70 -15.75 -20.74 -1.16
N CYS A 71 -15.63 -21.87 -1.88
CA CYS A 71 -16.75 -22.65 -2.40
C CYS A 71 -17.18 -23.79 -1.44
N ARG A 72 -16.69 -23.77 -0.20
CA ARG A 72 -16.91 -24.82 0.81
C ARG A 72 -17.33 -24.21 2.15
N PRO A 73 -17.87 -25.01 3.09
CA PRO A 73 -18.09 -24.54 4.46
C PRO A 73 -16.79 -23.97 5.04
N PRO A 74 -16.85 -22.83 5.76
CA PRO A 74 -18.04 -22.12 6.24
C PRO A 74 -18.59 -21.03 5.30
N PHE A 75 -18.07 -20.93 4.06
CA PHE A 75 -18.42 -19.87 3.10
C PHE A 75 -19.59 -20.24 2.16
N GLU A 76 -19.97 -21.51 2.14
CA GLU A 76 -21.11 -22.07 1.42
C GLU A 76 -21.80 -23.14 2.29
N PRO A 77 -23.14 -23.30 2.21
CA PRO A 77 -24.06 -22.50 1.41
C PRO A 77 -24.23 -21.07 1.94
N ILE A 78 -24.40 -20.10 1.05
CA ILE A 78 -24.45 -18.67 1.40
C ILE A 78 -25.54 -18.36 2.43
N GLU A 79 -26.66 -19.09 2.39
CA GLU A 79 -27.82 -18.94 3.27
C GLU A 79 -27.53 -19.33 4.73
N GLU A 80 -26.56 -20.21 4.96
CA GLU A 80 -26.19 -20.71 6.30
C GLU A 80 -24.90 -20.07 6.83
N SER A 81 -24.18 -19.35 5.96
CA SER A 81 -22.91 -18.70 6.32
C SER A 81 -23.14 -17.48 7.21
N SER A 82 -22.27 -17.28 8.20
CA SER A 82 -22.38 -16.11 9.07
C SER A 82 -21.92 -14.82 8.38
N ASP A 83 -22.43 -13.67 8.83
CA ASP A 83 -22.03 -12.33 8.35
C ASP A 83 -20.51 -12.13 8.34
N TYR A 84 -19.81 -12.72 9.32
CA TYR A 84 -18.36 -12.70 9.37
C TYR A 84 -17.73 -13.41 8.16
N HIS A 85 -18.16 -14.64 7.84
CA HIS A 85 -17.64 -15.39 6.70
C HIS A 85 -18.01 -14.74 5.37
N LEU A 86 -19.22 -14.20 5.26
CA LEU A 86 -19.65 -13.40 4.10
C LEU A 86 -18.78 -12.17 3.91
N THR A 87 -18.48 -11.44 4.99
CA THR A 87 -17.60 -10.27 4.95
C THR A 87 -16.20 -10.64 4.48
N ILE A 88 -15.62 -11.72 5.03
CA ILE A 88 -14.28 -12.17 4.61
C ILE A 88 -14.27 -12.57 3.14
N LYS A 89 -15.25 -13.36 2.68
CA LYS A 89 -15.37 -13.81 1.29
C LYS A 89 -15.49 -12.62 0.34
N THR A 90 -16.40 -11.69 0.65
CA THR A 90 -16.65 -10.50 -0.19
C THR A 90 -15.45 -9.55 -0.22
N VAL A 91 -14.83 -9.24 0.92
CA VAL A 91 -13.65 -8.36 0.99
C VAL A 91 -12.45 -8.98 0.27
N LEU A 92 -12.23 -10.29 0.42
CA LEU A 92 -11.16 -10.99 -0.29
C LEU A 92 -11.37 -10.95 -1.81
N LEU A 93 -12.56 -11.31 -2.28
CA LEU A 93 -12.87 -11.27 -3.72
C LEU A 93 -12.78 -9.85 -4.28
N LEU A 94 -13.23 -8.85 -3.52
CA LEU A 94 -13.14 -7.45 -3.90
C LEU A 94 -11.68 -6.98 -3.97
N ALA A 95 -10.83 -7.37 -3.01
CA ALA A 95 -9.42 -7.05 -3.04
C ALA A 95 -8.69 -7.68 -4.24
N LEU A 96 -8.99 -8.95 -4.53
CA LEU A 96 -8.41 -9.69 -5.66
C LEU A 96 -8.84 -9.12 -7.02
N THR A 97 -10.11 -8.73 -7.15
CA THR A 97 -10.67 -8.26 -8.44
C THR A 97 -10.41 -6.79 -8.72
N SER A 98 -10.37 -5.94 -7.69
CA SER A 98 -10.13 -4.50 -7.85
C SER A 98 -8.64 -4.13 -7.93
N LEU A 99 -7.75 -5.01 -7.47
CA LEU A 99 -6.30 -4.77 -7.36
C LEU A 99 -5.96 -3.45 -6.62
N LYS A 100 -6.83 -3.03 -5.72
CA LYS A 100 -6.71 -1.78 -4.96
C LYS A 100 -5.95 -1.98 -3.65
N ARG A 101 -5.35 -0.89 -3.15
CA ARG A 101 -4.69 -0.91 -1.84
C ARG A 101 -5.75 -0.93 -0.74
N VAL A 102 -5.36 -1.36 0.46
CA VAL A 102 -6.24 -1.40 1.64
C VAL A 102 -6.89 -0.03 1.91
N GLY A 103 -6.15 1.08 1.76
CA GLY A 103 -6.71 2.43 1.93
C GLY A 103 -7.80 2.77 0.93
N ASP A 104 -7.68 2.32 -0.32
CA ASP A 104 -8.70 2.56 -1.35
C ASP A 104 -9.95 1.71 -1.13
N LEU A 105 -9.77 0.48 -0.62
CA LEU A 105 -10.86 -0.41 -0.21
C LEU A 105 -11.62 0.17 0.98
N GLN A 106 -10.91 0.73 1.97
CA GLN A 106 -11.50 1.40 3.13
C GLN A 106 -12.28 2.67 2.74
N ALA A 107 -11.93 3.32 1.63
CA ALA A 107 -12.62 4.50 1.14
C ALA A 107 -13.94 4.19 0.42
N LEU A 108 -14.27 2.91 0.16
CA LEU A 108 -15.54 2.53 -0.45
C LEU A 108 -16.71 2.87 0.46
N SER A 109 -17.83 3.30 -0.13
CA SER A 109 -18.98 3.81 0.60
C SER A 109 -20.29 3.28 0.04
N VAL A 110 -21.21 2.94 0.93
CA VAL A 110 -22.59 2.51 0.60
C VAL A 110 -23.58 3.68 0.59
N ALA A 111 -23.10 4.92 0.73
CA ALA A 111 -23.94 6.11 0.62
C ALA A 111 -24.60 6.17 -0.77
N PRO A 112 -25.83 6.71 -0.92
CA PRO A 112 -26.56 6.70 -2.18
C PRO A 112 -25.84 7.33 -3.37
N SER A 113 -24.90 8.26 -3.13
CA SER A 113 -24.08 8.88 -4.17
C SER A 113 -22.84 8.07 -4.57
N HIS A 114 -22.58 6.94 -3.92
CA HIS A 114 -21.39 6.10 -4.09
C HIS A 114 -21.71 4.61 -4.32
N LEU A 115 -22.99 4.25 -4.36
CA LEU A 115 -23.45 2.88 -4.60
C LEU A 115 -24.65 2.88 -5.55
N ASP A 116 -24.45 2.31 -6.73
CA ASP A 116 -25.50 2.14 -7.73
C ASP A 116 -25.67 0.66 -8.09
N PHE A 117 -26.92 0.22 -8.25
CA PHE A 117 -27.23 -1.14 -8.70
C PHE A 117 -27.64 -1.13 -10.17
N ALA A 118 -27.12 -2.08 -10.94
CA ALA A 118 -27.57 -2.31 -12.30
C ALA A 118 -28.99 -2.93 -12.30
N PRO A 119 -29.76 -2.78 -13.40
CA PRO A 119 -31.05 -3.42 -13.55
C PRO A 119 -30.98 -4.93 -13.29
N GLY A 120 -31.93 -5.45 -12.52
CA GLY A 120 -31.96 -6.87 -12.13
C GLY A 120 -31.02 -7.25 -10.97
N MET A 121 -30.40 -6.27 -10.29
CA MET A 121 -29.56 -6.47 -9.10
C MET A 121 -28.34 -7.40 -9.31
N ALA A 122 -28.00 -7.70 -10.56
CA ALA A 122 -26.90 -8.60 -10.92
C ALA A 122 -25.51 -7.96 -10.75
N LYS A 123 -25.45 -6.63 -10.61
CA LYS A 123 -24.21 -5.87 -10.50
C LYS A 123 -24.41 -4.65 -9.62
N ALA A 124 -23.38 -4.31 -8.84
CA ALA A 124 -23.29 -3.06 -8.11
C ALA A 124 -22.03 -2.29 -8.53
N PHE A 125 -22.11 -0.97 -8.53
CA PHE A 125 -21.00 -0.04 -8.72
C PHE A 125 -20.72 0.64 -7.39
N LEU A 126 -19.48 0.53 -6.91
CA LEU A 126 -19.02 1.13 -5.66
C LEU A 126 -17.95 2.17 -5.97
N CYS A 127 -18.15 3.39 -5.47
CA CYS A 127 -17.24 4.51 -5.63
C CYS A 127 -16.57 4.85 -4.28
N SER A 128 -15.30 5.28 -4.35
CA SER A 128 -14.59 5.77 -3.17
C SER A 128 -15.08 7.17 -2.79
N ARG A 129 -15.04 7.50 -1.50
CA ARG A 129 -15.22 8.89 -1.05
C ARG A 129 -14.04 9.74 -1.51
N PRO A 130 -14.25 11.01 -1.91
CA PRO A 130 -13.14 11.93 -2.10
C PRO A 130 -12.40 12.09 -0.76
N GLY A 131 -11.07 11.95 -0.80
CA GLY A 131 -10.18 12.11 0.36
C GLY A 131 -9.77 13.54 0.59
#